data_AF-A0A223PCL7-F1
#
_entry.id   AF-A0A223PCL7-F1
#
_cell.length_a   1.000
_cell.length_b   1.000
_cell.length_c   1.000
_cell.angle_alpha   90.00
_cell.angle_beta   90.00
_cell.angle_gamma   90.00
#
_symmetry.space_group_name_H-M   'P 1'
#
loop_
_entity.id
_entity.type
_entity.pdbx_description
1 polymer ?
#
loop_
_entity_poly.entity_id
_entity_poly.type
_entity_poly.pdbx_seq_one_letter_code
_entity_poly.pdbx_strand_id
1 'polypeptide(L)'
;MHNSKNTSLQGGGAVARVLGKLYPNLSKAHRKTADYVLANTFRAATMTIDELSEAAGISLATANRFAHALGFDGYAPFRNALVADFASSLAPVEKMRHEVQKSATSAEIIYAALNNDIRNIEATRQALVAEHCDQAVEMILKADRIFVIGFGASAFLAGIMVHALEPFCRTVLSGVHPGGPSQTGRQFFKLDERDVVIAMAYPRYATDTVRLARRAVEKGAKLIAFTDLPHSPLVPLADVTIYSQTERQMSPTSDAAALVLIQALCDAVAHRAKRSVQAASEMTEFVLPWLYQAEQYEQGKSLARASGKAIKNNAVKSNAVKKIAASGTNKA
;
A
#
# COMPACT_ATOMS: atom_id res chain seq x y z
N MET A 1 -7.63 35.97 -28.09
CA MET A 1 -6.74 35.29 -27.12
C MET A 1 -7.56 34.92 -25.90
N HIS A 2 -8.20 33.75 -25.93
CA HIS A 2 -9.05 33.28 -24.84
C HIS A 2 -8.79 31.78 -24.64
N ASN A 3 -8.61 31.42 -23.37
CA ASN A 3 -8.81 30.10 -22.77
C ASN A 3 -7.84 28.94 -23.13
N SER A 4 -6.81 28.76 -22.29
CA SER A 4 -6.00 27.52 -22.22
C SER A 4 -5.89 26.94 -20.79
N LYS A 5 -6.58 27.52 -19.79
CA LYS A 5 -6.49 27.06 -18.38
C LYS A 5 -7.59 26.08 -17.95
N ASN A 6 -8.61 25.85 -18.77
CA ASN A 6 -9.82 25.12 -18.33
C ASN A 6 -9.78 23.60 -18.57
N THR A 7 -8.76 23.08 -19.26
CA THR A 7 -8.74 21.69 -19.74
C THR A 7 -8.14 20.70 -18.73
N SER A 8 -7.54 21.15 -17.62
CA SER A 8 -6.80 20.28 -16.69
C SER A 8 -7.53 19.87 -15.41
N LEU A 9 -8.80 20.25 -15.24
CA LEU A 9 -9.58 20.01 -14.00
C LEU A 9 -10.67 18.93 -14.15
N GLN A 10 -10.71 18.21 -15.27
CA GLN A 10 -11.66 17.12 -15.49
C GLN A 10 -10.97 15.76 -15.31
N GLY A 11 -11.33 15.03 -14.26
CA GLY A 11 -10.82 13.69 -13.97
C GLY A 11 -10.94 13.35 -12.49
N GLY A 12 -11.10 12.07 -12.16
CA GLY A 12 -11.32 11.63 -10.78
C GLY A 12 -10.28 12.13 -9.79
N GLY A 13 -10.73 12.71 -8.68
CA GLY A 13 -9.90 13.30 -7.63
C GLY A 13 -9.22 14.61 -8.03
N ALA A 14 -9.78 15.38 -8.96
CA ALA A 14 -9.27 16.69 -9.36
C ALA A 14 -9.37 17.71 -8.22
N VAL A 15 -10.50 17.75 -7.51
CA VAL A 15 -10.74 18.73 -6.45
C VAL A 15 -9.85 18.45 -5.24
N ALA A 16 -9.73 17.19 -4.82
CA ALA A 16 -8.86 16.79 -3.72
C ALA A 16 -7.38 17.10 -4.00
N ARG A 17 -6.92 16.95 -5.26
CA ARG A 17 -5.56 17.32 -5.68
C ARG A 17 -5.29 18.81 -5.60
N VAL A 18 -6.20 19.61 -6.15
CA VAL A 18 -6.07 21.07 -6.17
C VAL A 18 -6.09 21.59 -4.74
N LEU A 19 -6.99 21.06 -3.91
CA LEU A 19 -7.01 21.35 -2.47
C LEU A 19 -5.68 20.99 -1.82
N GLY A 20 -5.17 19.77 -1.98
CA GLY A 20 -3.90 19.35 -1.38
C GLY A 20 -2.69 20.23 -1.77
N LYS A 21 -2.67 20.77 -3.00
CA LYS A 21 -1.63 21.70 -3.46
C LYS A 21 -1.77 23.10 -2.86
N LEU A 22 -2.99 23.63 -2.80
CA LEU A 22 -3.25 25.01 -2.39
C LEU A 22 -3.47 25.18 -0.88
N TYR A 23 -3.77 24.08 -0.17
CA TYR A 23 -4.12 24.05 1.25
C TYR A 23 -3.21 24.90 2.16
N PRO A 24 -1.86 24.85 2.03
CA PRO A 24 -0.96 25.65 2.88
C PRO A 24 -1.18 27.17 2.75
N ASN A 25 -1.60 27.61 1.57
CA ASN A 25 -1.75 29.02 1.21
C ASN A 25 -3.19 29.53 1.34
N LEU A 26 -4.13 28.68 1.80
CA LEU A 26 -5.52 29.10 1.99
C LEU A 26 -5.66 30.04 3.18
N SER A 27 -6.50 31.07 3.02
CA SER A 27 -6.97 31.90 4.13
C SER A 27 -7.69 31.06 5.19
N LYS A 28 -7.81 31.57 6.42
CA LYS A 28 -8.49 30.85 7.51
C LYS A 28 -9.90 30.39 7.12
N ALA A 29 -10.65 31.23 6.40
CA ALA A 29 -11.99 30.91 5.95
C ALA A 29 -11.99 29.85 4.85
N HIS A 30 -11.10 29.96 3.86
CA HIS A 30 -10.96 28.94 2.80
C HIS A 30 -10.48 27.60 3.34
N ARG A 31 -9.62 27.60 4.35
CA ARG A 31 -9.15 26.38 5.03
C ARG A 31 -10.31 25.65 5.70
N LYS A 32 -11.18 26.38 6.40
CA LYS A 32 -12.39 25.83 7.01
C LYS A 32 -13.33 25.20 5.96
N THR A 33 -13.50 25.85 4.82
CA THR A 33 -14.26 25.28 3.68
C THR A 33 -13.60 24.04 3.12
N ALA A 34 -12.28 24.07 2.93
CA ALA A 34 -11.49 22.93 2.45
C ALA A 34 -11.60 21.73 3.40
N ASP A 35 -11.50 21.94 4.71
CA ASP A 35 -11.63 20.89 5.72
C ASP A 35 -13.01 20.24 5.67
N TYR A 36 -14.07 21.05 5.58
CA TYR A 36 -15.43 20.52 5.45
C TYR A 36 -15.59 19.67 4.19
N VAL A 37 -15.13 20.18 3.04
CA VAL A 37 -15.22 19.49 1.74
C VAL A 37 -14.41 18.19 1.75
N LEU A 38 -13.19 18.19 2.31
CA LEU A 38 -12.34 17.00 2.37
C LEU A 38 -12.90 15.93 3.33
N ALA A 39 -13.54 16.35 4.42
CA ALA A 39 -14.17 15.44 5.38
C ALA A 39 -15.54 14.92 4.90
N ASN A 40 -16.23 15.68 4.04
CA ASN A 40 -17.62 15.41 3.64
C ASN A 40 -17.81 15.47 2.12
N THR A 41 -16.86 14.97 1.33
CA THR A 41 -16.82 15.14 -0.13
C THR A 41 -18.13 14.79 -0.82
N PHE A 42 -18.76 13.67 -0.43
CA PHE A 42 -20.04 13.24 -0.98
C PHE A 42 -21.16 14.26 -0.71
N ARG A 43 -21.30 14.69 0.56
CA ARG A 43 -22.33 15.64 0.97
C ARG A 43 -22.10 17.00 0.31
N ALA A 44 -20.86 17.45 0.21
CA ALA A 44 -20.50 18.69 -0.46
C ALA A 44 -20.83 18.66 -1.97
N ALA A 45 -20.71 17.50 -2.63
CA ALA A 45 -21.06 17.34 -4.04
C ALA A 45 -22.56 17.53 -4.30
N THR A 46 -23.42 17.29 -3.30
CA THR A 46 -24.88 17.43 -3.42
C THR A 46 -25.43 18.76 -2.90
N MET A 47 -24.58 19.62 -2.32
CA MET A 47 -25.00 20.86 -1.66
C MET A 47 -25.10 22.04 -2.64
N THR A 48 -26.13 22.85 -2.46
CA THR A 48 -26.20 24.23 -2.95
C THR A 48 -25.14 25.12 -2.27
N ILE A 49 -24.91 26.32 -2.82
CA ILE A 49 -23.93 27.24 -2.25
C ILE A 49 -24.34 27.69 -0.84
N ASP A 50 -25.64 27.83 -0.60
CA ASP A 50 -26.22 28.18 0.70
C ASP A 50 -25.95 27.09 1.74
N GLU A 51 -26.27 25.83 1.41
CA GLU A 51 -26.06 24.68 2.31
C GLU A 51 -24.57 24.48 2.65
N LEU A 52 -23.68 24.61 1.66
CA LEU A 52 -22.24 24.52 1.92
C LEU A 52 -21.76 25.67 2.79
N SER A 53 -22.27 26.88 2.54
CA SER A 53 -21.89 28.07 3.31
C SER A 53 -22.30 27.94 4.77
N GLU A 54 -23.52 27.46 5.01
CA GLU A 54 -24.01 27.17 6.36
C GLU A 54 -23.20 26.07 7.04
N ALA A 55 -22.99 24.93 6.35
CA ALA A 55 -22.31 23.78 6.93
C ALA A 55 -20.82 24.03 7.22
N ALA A 56 -20.15 24.83 6.38
CA ALA A 56 -18.78 25.29 6.62
C ALA A 56 -18.72 26.52 7.55
N GLY A 57 -19.85 27.13 7.88
CA GLY A 57 -19.96 28.36 8.67
C GLY A 57 -19.17 29.52 8.06
N ILE A 58 -19.47 29.84 6.79
CA ILE A 58 -18.89 30.92 5.98
C ILE A 58 -20.01 31.67 5.24
N SER A 59 -19.71 32.84 4.66
CA SER A 59 -20.67 33.55 3.79
C SER A 59 -20.71 32.97 2.36
N LEU A 60 -21.82 33.20 1.63
CA LEU A 60 -21.96 32.88 0.21
C LEU A 60 -20.83 33.46 -0.66
N ALA A 61 -20.47 34.72 -0.42
CA ALA A 61 -19.37 35.39 -1.11
C ALA A 61 -18.02 34.69 -0.83
N THR A 62 -17.84 34.16 0.38
CA THR A 62 -16.65 33.38 0.74
C THR A 62 -16.66 32.01 0.06
N ALA A 63 -17.79 31.31 -0.02
CA ALA A 63 -17.89 30.04 -0.73
C ALA A 63 -17.58 30.21 -2.24
N ASN A 64 -18.06 31.30 -2.85
CA ASN A 64 -17.78 31.57 -4.27
C ASN A 64 -16.30 31.95 -4.51
N ARG A 65 -15.72 32.79 -3.63
CA ARG A 65 -14.28 33.11 -3.66
C ARG A 65 -13.41 31.88 -3.41
N PHE A 66 -13.86 30.94 -2.60
CA PHE A 66 -13.18 29.68 -2.39
C PHE A 66 -13.12 28.87 -3.68
N ALA A 67 -14.23 28.72 -4.41
CA ALA A 67 -14.25 28.04 -5.70
C ALA A 67 -13.28 28.70 -6.72
N HIS A 68 -13.26 30.04 -6.79
CA HIS A 68 -12.30 30.78 -7.61
C HIS A 68 -10.85 30.61 -7.16
N ALA A 69 -10.59 30.55 -5.85
CA ALA A 69 -9.24 30.30 -5.33
C ALA A 69 -8.72 28.91 -5.73
N LEU A 70 -9.61 27.95 -5.98
CA LEU A 70 -9.28 26.63 -6.52
C LEU A 70 -9.22 26.60 -8.05
N GLY A 71 -9.41 27.74 -8.72
CA GLY A 71 -9.33 27.84 -10.18
C GLY A 71 -10.62 27.51 -10.93
N PHE A 72 -11.75 27.39 -10.24
CA PHE A 72 -13.06 27.21 -10.87
C PHE A 72 -13.74 28.55 -11.15
N ASP A 73 -14.57 28.62 -12.18
CA ASP A 73 -15.36 29.81 -12.50
C ASP A 73 -16.64 29.88 -11.63
N GLY A 74 -16.42 29.96 -10.32
CA GLY A 74 -17.47 30.02 -9.31
C GLY A 74 -17.95 28.65 -8.81
N TYR A 75 -18.98 28.69 -7.97
CA TYR A 75 -19.42 27.53 -7.19
C TYR A 75 -19.98 26.37 -8.04
N ALA A 76 -20.76 26.67 -9.09
CA ALA A 76 -21.40 25.61 -9.87
C ALA A 76 -20.38 24.72 -10.62
N PRO A 77 -19.35 25.26 -11.33
CA PRO A 77 -18.27 24.45 -11.87
C PRO A 77 -17.49 23.66 -10.82
N PHE A 78 -17.24 24.25 -9.65
CA PHE A 78 -16.61 23.55 -8.51
C PHE A 78 -17.45 22.36 -8.02
N ARG A 79 -18.76 22.55 -7.84
CA ARG A 79 -19.68 21.48 -7.44
C ARG A 79 -19.73 20.38 -8.49
N ASN A 80 -19.76 20.74 -9.78
CA ASN A 80 -19.74 19.75 -10.87
C ASN A 80 -18.45 18.93 -10.85
N ALA A 81 -17.30 19.55 -10.54
CA ALA A 81 -16.04 18.83 -10.35
C ALA A 81 -16.09 17.88 -9.15
N LEU A 82 -16.71 18.28 -8.03
CA LEU A 82 -16.96 17.39 -6.88
C LEU A 82 -17.87 16.20 -7.25
N VAL A 83 -18.92 16.43 -8.05
CA VAL A 83 -19.81 15.37 -8.55
C VAL A 83 -19.06 14.43 -9.47
N ALA A 84 -18.22 14.94 -10.37
CA ALA A 84 -17.38 14.12 -11.25
C ALA A 84 -16.36 13.28 -10.45
N ASP A 85 -15.73 13.88 -9.44
CA ASP A 85 -14.85 13.18 -8.50
C ASP A 85 -15.61 12.06 -7.78
N PHE A 86 -16.83 12.32 -7.30
CA PHE A 86 -17.66 11.31 -6.67
C PHE A 86 -18.08 10.18 -7.64
N ALA A 87 -18.58 10.51 -8.84
CA ALA A 87 -18.96 9.54 -9.85
C ALA A 87 -17.79 8.62 -10.23
N SER A 88 -16.57 9.19 -10.34
CA SER A 88 -15.35 8.41 -10.58
C SER A 88 -15.02 7.44 -9.44
N SER A 89 -15.34 7.81 -8.18
CA SER A 89 -15.12 6.95 -7.01
C SER A 89 -16.08 5.75 -6.94
N LEU A 90 -17.28 5.90 -7.51
CA LEU A 90 -18.29 4.84 -7.66
C LEU A 90 -18.11 4.00 -8.93
N ALA A 91 -17.35 4.48 -9.92
CA ALA A 91 -17.16 3.78 -11.20
C ALA A 91 -16.77 2.29 -11.06
N PRO A 92 -15.89 1.86 -10.12
CA PRO A 92 -15.62 0.43 -9.93
C PRO A 92 -16.83 -0.39 -9.48
N VAL A 93 -17.72 0.20 -8.67
CA VAL A 93 -18.95 -0.46 -8.21
C VAL A 93 -19.95 -0.60 -9.36
N GLU A 94 -20.06 0.42 -10.22
CA GLU A 94 -20.94 0.36 -11.39
C GLU A 94 -20.41 -0.61 -12.46
N LYS A 95 -19.10 -0.63 -12.70
CA LYS A 95 -18.45 -1.64 -13.55
C LYS A 95 -18.74 -3.04 -13.03
N MET A 96 -18.59 -3.27 -11.72
CA MET A 96 -18.93 -4.55 -11.09
C MET A 96 -20.41 -4.89 -11.28
N ARG A 97 -21.33 -3.94 -11.09
CA ARG A 97 -22.77 -4.15 -11.29
C ARG A 97 -23.09 -4.60 -12.72
N HIS A 98 -22.44 -4.01 -13.71
CA HIS A 98 -22.60 -4.42 -15.11
C HIS A 98 -22.02 -5.81 -15.39
N GLU A 99 -20.85 -6.15 -14.85
CA GLU A 99 -20.25 -7.47 -15.06
C GLU A 99 -21.06 -8.58 -14.38
N VAL A 100 -21.61 -8.34 -13.18
CA VAL A 100 -22.46 -9.31 -12.47
C VAL A 100 -23.77 -9.61 -13.21
N GLN A 101 -24.25 -8.69 -14.06
CA GLN A 101 -25.45 -8.91 -14.88
C GLN A 101 -25.19 -9.83 -16.08
N LYS A 102 -23.94 -10.04 -16.47
CA LYS A 102 -23.60 -10.93 -17.57
C LYS A 102 -23.59 -12.38 -17.07
N SER A 103 -24.21 -13.28 -17.84
CA SER A 103 -24.07 -14.71 -17.60
C SER A 103 -22.65 -15.14 -17.99
N ALA A 104 -21.85 -15.53 -17.01
CA ALA A 104 -20.51 -16.07 -17.19
C ALA A 104 -20.23 -17.13 -16.13
N THR A 105 -19.50 -18.16 -16.48
CA THR A 105 -18.98 -19.16 -15.54
C THR A 105 -17.85 -18.55 -14.71
N SER A 106 -17.60 -19.09 -13.51
CA SER A 106 -16.47 -18.67 -12.67
C SER A 106 -15.12 -18.80 -13.40
N ALA A 107 -14.96 -19.82 -14.25
CA ALA A 107 -13.74 -20.03 -15.03
C ALA A 107 -13.51 -18.88 -16.03
N GLU A 108 -14.55 -18.46 -16.76
CA GLU A 108 -14.45 -17.33 -17.69
C GLU A 108 -14.09 -16.02 -16.97
N ILE A 109 -14.66 -15.78 -15.78
CA ILE A 109 -14.33 -14.61 -14.96
C ILE A 109 -12.85 -14.65 -14.51
N ILE A 110 -12.36 -15.81 -14.07
CA ILE A 110 -10.96 -16.00 -13.69
C ILE A 110 -10.03 -15.76 -14.90
N TYR A 111 -10.34 -16.34 -16.06
CA TYR A 111 -9.54 -16.14 -17.27
C TYR A 111 -9.54 -14.67 -17.71
N ALA A 112 -10.67 -13.98 -17.65
CA ALA A 112 -10.76 -12.57 -17.97
C ALA A 112 -9.91 -11.72 -17.01
N ALA A 113 -9.92 -12.04 -15.71
CA ALA A 113 -9.11 -11.36 -14.71
C ALA A 113 -7.61 -11.57 -14.96
N LEU A 114 -7.17 -12.81 -15.21
CA LEU A 114 -5.78 -13.13 -15.53
C LEU A 114 -5.30 -12.43 -16.80
N ASN A 115 -6.11 -12.43 -17.86
CA ASN A 115 -5.79 -11.73 -19.11
C ASN A 115 -5.69 -10.21 -18.90
N ASN A 116 -6.49 -9.65 -17.98
CA ASN A 116 -6.39 -8.25 -17.62
C ASN A 116 -5.09 -7.93 -16.89
N ASP A 117 -4.69 -8.79 -15.95
CA ASP A 117 -3.43 -8.63 -15.23
C ASP A 117 -2.21 -8.79 -16.16
N ILE A 118 -2.26 -9.71 -17.14
CA ILE A 118 -1.24 -9.82 -18.19
C ILE A 118 -1.14 -8.51 -18.98
N ARG A 119 -2.27 -7.92 -19.42
CA ARG A 119 -2.25 -6.63 -20.13
C ARG A 119 -1.64 -5.51 -19.28
N ASN A 120 -1.97 -5.45 -17.99
CA ASN A 120 -1.39 -4.48 -17.07
C ASN A 120 0.13 -4.64 -16.94
N ILE A 121 0.60 -5.88 -16.80
CA ILE A 121 2.04 -6.20 -16.73
C ILE A 121 2.73 -5.74 -18.02
N GLU A 122 2.17 -6.04 -19.18
CA GLU A 122 2.80 -5.66 -20.46
C GLU A 122 2.79 -4.15 -20.71
N ALA A 123 1.70 -3.47 -20.38
CA ALA A 123 1.64 -2.02 -20.48
C ALA A 123 2.61 -1.35 -19.48
N THR A 124 2.78 -1.93 -18.29
CA THR A 124 3.80 -1.49 -17.32
C THR A 124 5.20 -1.65 -17.91
N ARG A 125 5.52 -2.83 -18.46
CA ARG A 125 6.82 -3.10 -19.08
C ARG A 125 7.14 -2.13 -20.21
N GLN A 126 6.16 -1.81 -21.05
CA GLN A 126 6.31 -0.86 -22.15
C GLN A 126 6.51 0.59 -21.67
N ALA A 127 5.99 0.95 -20.50
CA ALA A 127 6.11 2.28 -19.92
C ALA A 127 7.38 2.48 -19.07
N LEU A 128 8.19 1.43 -18.87
CA LEU A 128 9.41 1.53 -18.08
C LEU A 128 10.46 2.42 -18.76
N VAL A 129 11.02 3.34 -17.98
CA VAL A 129 12.14 4.19 -18.39
C VAL A 129 13.39 3.64 -17.71
N ALA A 130 14.34 3.14 -18.52
CA ALA A 130 15.56 2.51 -18.03
C ALA A 130 16.32 3.41 -17.04
N GLU A 131 16.44 4.70 -17.35
CA GLU A 131 17.10 5.68 -16.48
C GLU A 131 16.45 5.78 -15.09
N HIS A 132 15.12 5.79 -15.01
CA HIS A 132 14.43 5.83 -13.72
C HIS A 132 14.67 4.55 -12.92
N CYS A 133 14.71 3.39 -13.58
CA CYS A 133 15.04 2.12 -12.92
C CYS A 133 16.46 2.16 -12.34
N ASP A 134 17.43 2.62 -13.13
CA ASP A 134 18.83 2.69 -12.70
C ASP A 134 19.05 3.66 -11.55
N GLN A 135 18.40 4.84 -11.62
CA GLN A 135 18.41 5.85 -10.55
C GLN A 135 17.77 5.30 -9.28
N ALA A 136 16.61 4.64 -9.36
CA ALA A 136 15.94 4.05 -8.20
C ALA A 136 16.83 3.00 -7.51
N VAL A 137 17.44 2.08 -8.27
CA VAL A 137 18.35 1.06 -7.71
C VAL A 137 19.58 1.71 -7.08
N GLU A 138 20.15 2.74 -7.71
CA GLU A 138 21.29 3.46 -7.16
C GLU A 138 20.96 4.18 -5.84
N MET A 139 19.82 4.84 -5.77
CA MET A 139 19.34 5.50 -4.56
C MET A 139 19.15 4.48 -3.42
N ILE A 140 18.53 3.33 -3.71
CA ILE A 140 18.33 2.25 -2.73
C ILE A 140 19.67 1.74 -2.20
N LEU A 141 20.63 1.44 -3.08
CA LEU A 141 21.93 0.88 -2.67
C LEU A 141 22.83 1.87 -1.92
N LYS A 142 22.65 3.17 -2.12
CA LYS A 142 23.43 4.23 -1.44
C LYS A 142 22.81 4.69 -0.12
N ALA A 143 21.57 4.33 0.17
CA ALA A 143 20.86 4.81 1.34
C ALA A 143 21.40 4.19 2.65
N ASP A 144 21.51 5.01 3.69
CA ASP A 144 21.80 4.53 5.05
C ASP A 144 20.58 3.82 5.65
N ARG A 145 19.39 4.40 5.44
CA ARG A 145 18.10 3.82 5.83
C ARG A 145 17.09 3.97 4.69
N ILE A 146 16.32 2.92 4.48
CA ILE A 146 15.23 2.88 3.51
C ILE A 146 13.92 2.74 4.29
N PHE A 147 13.02 3.70 4.17
CA PHE A 147 11.65 3.58 4.68
C PHE A 147 10.70 3.25 3.54
N VAL A 148 9.98 2.13 3.63
CA VAL A 148 8.94 1.80 2.66
C VAL A 148 7.57 2.13 3.25
N ILE A 149 6.83 3.01 2.58
CA ILE A 149 5.52 3.48 3.02
C ILE A 149 4.43 3.24 1.96
N GLY A 150 3.26 2.86 2.44
CA GLY A 150 2.03 2.72 1.68
C GLY A 150 0.91 2.38 2.65
N PHE A 151 -0.23 3.07 2.57
CA PHE A 151 -1.36 2.85 3.48
C PHE A 151 -2.58 2.33 2.70
N GLY A 152 -3.50 1.67 3.41
CA GLY A 152 -4.59 0.92 2.78
C GLY A 152 -4.07 -0.35 2.11
N ALA A 153 -4.54 -0.67 0.89
CA ALA A 153 -4.07 -1.84 0.15
C ALA A 153 -2.56 -1.80 -0.17
N SER A 154 -2.00 -0.61 -0.38
CA SER A 154 -0.56 -0.45 -0.67
C SER A 154 0.35 -0.84 0.51
N ALA A 155 -0.20 -1.01 1.71
CA ALA A 155 0.56 -1.50 2.87
C ALA A 155 1.08 -2.93 2.66
N PHE A 156 0.33 -3.78 1.96
CA PHE A 156 0.74 -5.16 1.69
C PHE A 156 1.92 -5.21 0.72
N LEU A 157 1.87 -4.39 -0.34
CA LEU A 157 2.98 -4.24 -1.29
C LEU A 157 4.23 -3.66 -0.62
N ALA A 158 4.06 -2.67 0.27
CA ALA A 158 5.17 -2.11 1.04
C ALA A 158 5.85 -3.18 1.91
N GLY A 159 5.08 -4.03 2.59
CA GLY A 159 5.62 -5.13 3.38
C GLY A 159 6.41 -6.15 2.56
N ILE A 160 5.92 -6.51 1.36
CA ILE A 160 6.64 -7.40 0.44
C ILE A 160 7.97 -6.79 0.02
N MET A 161 8.00 -5.49 -0.31
CA MET A 161 9.23 -4.82 -0.70
C MET A 161 10.24 -4.73 0.45
N VAL A 162 9.78 -4.46 1.68
CA VAL A 162 10.65 -4.49 2.87
C VAL A 162 11.34 -5.83 2.98
N HIS A 163 10.56 -6.92 2.94
CA HIS A 163 11.09 -8.28 3.06
C HIS A 163 12.07 -8.63 1.93
N ALA A 164 11.79 -8.21 0.70
CA ALA A 164 12.65 -8.49 -0.45
C ALA A 164 13.97 -7.71 -0.43
N LEU A 165 14.01 -6.53 0.17
CA LEU A 165 15.22 -5.69 0.24
C LEU A 165 16.11 -5.98 1.45
N GLU A 166 15.55 -6.54 2.54
CA GLU A 166 16.25 -6.84 3.79
C GLU A 166 17.61 -7.55 3.61
N PRO A 167 17.74 -8.58 2.75
CA PRO A 167 19.01 -9.28 2.59
C PRO A 167 20.12 -8.43 1.93
N PHE A 168 19.75 -7.39 1.18
CA PHE A 168 20.66 -6.68 0.28
C PHE A 168 20.98 -5.25 0.73
N CYS A 169 20.17 -4.70 1.63
CA CYS A 169 20.28 -3.32 2.09
C CYS A 169 20.55 -3.27 3.60
N ARG A 170 21.38 -2.31 4.02
CA ARG A 170 21.83 -2.22 5.42
C ARG A 170 20.69 -2.06 6.43
N THR A 171 19.71 -1.22 6.12
CA THR A 171 18.59 -0.95 7.03
C THR A 171 17.35 -0.63 6.22
N VAL A 172 16.40 -1.57 6.18
CA VAL A 172 15.10 -1.41 5.55
C VAL A 172 14.04 -1.42 6.65
N LEU A 173 13.19 -0.41 6.63
CA LEU A 173 12.20 -0.16 7.67
C LEU A 173 10.82 -0.10 7.04
N SER A 174 9.90 -0.92 7.56
CA SER A 174 8.48 -0.70 7.31
C SER A 174 8.07 0.62 7.94
N GLY A 175 7.45 1.50 7.16
CA GLY A 175 6.69 2.63 7.69
C GLY A 175 5.20 2.32 7.81
N VAL A 176 4.82 1.04 7.78
CA VAL A 176 3.46 0.56 8.07
C VAL A 176 3.50 -0.13 9.43
N HIS A 177 2.96 0.55 10.44
CA HIS A 177 2.99 0.09 11.83
C HIS A 177 1.57 -0.12 12.36
N PRO A 178 1.37 -0.98 13.38
CA PRO A 178 0.10 -1.11 14.08
C PRO A 178 -0.43 0.21 14.66
N GLY A 179 0.46 1.14 15.05
CA GLY A 179 0.07 2.49 15.48
C GLY A 179 -0.23 3.49 14.36
N GLY A 180 -0.26 3.01 13.11
CA GLY A 180 -0.67 3.76 11.93
C GLY A 180 0.32 4.86 11.49
N PRO A 181 -0.13 5.77 10.61
CA PRO A 181 0.70 6.82 10.00
C PRO A 181 1.38 7.75 11.02
N SER A 182 0.75 7.94 12.18
CA SER A 182 1.30 8.79 13.24
C SER A 182 2.63 8.28 13.79
N GLN A 183 2.81 6.96 13.86
CA GLN A 183 4.07 6.36 14.32
C GLN A 183 5.19 6.55 13.30
N THR A 184 4.87 6.35 12.02
CA THR A 184 5.79 6.61 10.90
C THR A 184 6.24 8.07 10.92
N GLY A 185 5.32 9.00 11.18
CA GLY A 185 5.65 10.42 11.34
C GLY A 185 6.66 10.71 12.46
N ARG A 186 6.62 9.97 13.57
CA ARG A 186 7.62 10.09 14.66
C ARG A 186 8.99 9.60 14.21
N GLN A 187 9.07 8.52 13.45
CA GLN A 187 10.33 8.02 12.89
C GLN A 187 10.93 9.00 11.89
N PHE A 188 10.08 9.65 11.08
CA PHE A 188 10.48 10.62 10.08
C PHE A 188 11.12 11.89 10.68
N PHE A 189 10.96 12.13 11.98
CA PHE A 189 11.65 13.22 12.67
C PHE A 189 13.17 13.18 12.51
N LYS A 190 13.75 11.98 12.38
CA LYS A 190 15.20 11.75 12.25
C LYS A 190 15.67 11.53 10.81
N LEU A 191 14.82 11.74 9.81
CA LEU A 191 15.22 11.65 8.41
C LEU A 191 16.21 12.77 8.05
N ASP A 192 17.14 12.44 7.16
CA ASP A 192 18.08 13.35 6.52
C ASP A 192 18.37 12.92 5.07
N GLU A 193 19.27 13.63 4.39
CA GLU A 193 19.63 13.44 2.98
C GLU A 193 20.27 12.09 2.63
N ARG A 194 20.67 11.29 3.61
CA ARG A 194 21.23 9.95 3.41
C ARG A 194 20.17 8.86 3.39
N ASP A 195 18.92 9.23 3.67
CA ASP A 195 17.80 8.30 3.70
C ASP A 195 17.00 8.34 2.41
N VAL A 196 16.42 7.20 2.09
CA VAL A 196 15.45 7.05 1.00
C VAL A 196 14.09 6.66 1.59
N VAL A 197 13.05 7.32 1.12
CA VAL A 197 11.66 6.91 1.33
C VAL A 197 11.11 6.37 0.02
N ILE A 198 10.60 5.15 0.06
CA ILE A 198 9.88 4.54 -1.06
C ILE A 198 8.39 4.64 -0.75
N ALA A 199 7.67 5.45 -1.51
CA ALA A 199 6.25 5.72 -1.29
C ALA A 199 5.38 5.08 -2.37
N MET A 200 4.43 4.25 -1.95
CA MET A 200 3.47 3.57 -2.82
C MET A 200 2.09 4.17 -2.66
N ALA A 201 1.55 4.74 -3.74
CA ALA A 201 0.17 5.19 -3.78
C ALA A 201 -0.45 4.90 -5.15
N TYR A 202 -1.53 4.13 -5.13
CA TYR A 202 -2.35 3.76 -6.28
C TYR A 202 -3.73 4.46 -6.20
N PRO A 203 -4.61 4.36 -7.22
CA PRO A 203 -5.88 5.07 -7.27
C PRO A 203 -6.64 5.10 -5.93
N ARG A 204 -7.25 6.26 -5.64
CA ARG A 204 -7.71 6.69 -4.29
C ARG A 204 -6.57 7.05 -3.33
N TYR A 205 -5.41 7.40 -3.89
CA TYR A 205 -4.17 7.89 -3.25
C TYR A 205 -4.34 8.24 -1.77
N ALA A 206 -3.96 7.32 -0.88
CA ALA A 206 -4.15 7.50 0.56
C ALA A 206 -3.46 8.79 1.03
N THR A 207 -4.25 9.70 1.63
CA THR A 207 -3.77 11.00 2.11
C THR A 207 -2.59 10.86 3.07
N ASP A 208 -2.58 9.81 3.89
CA ASP A 208 -1.50 9.53 4.83
C ASP A 208 -0.16 9.23 4.12
N THR A 209 -0.17 8.45 3.03
CA THR A 209 1.04 8.21 2.22
C THR A 209 1.56 9.53 1.67
N VAL A 210 0.69 10.34 1.07
CA VAL A 210 1.08 11.61 0.45
C VAL A 210 1.60 12.61 1.50
N ARG A 211 0.97 12.68 2.66
CA ARG A 211 1.37 13.54 3.77
C ARG A 211 2.74 13.14 4.30
N LEU A 212 3.00 11.85 4.50
CA LEU A 212 4.29 11.35 4.97
C LEU A 212 5.39 11.52 3.91
N ALA A 213 5.10 11.26 2.64
CA ALA A 213 6.03 11.54 1.53
C ALA A 213 6.47 13.01 1.51
N ARG A 214 5.52 13.95 1.68
CA ARG A 214 5.85 15.38 1.81
C ARG A 214 6.77 15.66 3.00
N ARG A 215 6.48 15.05 4.17
CA ARG A 215 7.33 15.20 5.36
C ARG A 215 8.74 14.65 5.17
N ALA A 216 8.90 13.56 4.42
CA ALA A 216 10.21 13.01 4.08
C ALA A 216 11.04 14.01 3.26
N VAL A 217 10.44 14.59 2.22
CA VAL A 217 11.08 15.60 1.38
C VAL A 217 11.42 16.86 2.18
N GLU A 218 10.51 17.34 3.05
CA GLU A 218 10.77 18.47 3.97
C GLU A 218 11.97 18.21 4.91
N LYS A 219 12.29 16.95 5.19
CA LYS A 219 13.42 16.53 6.01
C LYS A 219 14.71 16.32 5.21
N GLY A 220 14.67 16.49 3.89
CA GLY A 220 15.83 16.31 3.00
C GLY A 220 16.00 14.88 2.49
N ALA A 221 15.18 13.92 2.94
CA ALA A 221 15.26 12.55 2.45
C ALA A 221 14.83 12.47 0.98
N LYS A 222 15.49 11.54 0.28
CA LYS A 222 15.18 11.23 -1.11
C LYS A 222 13.88 10.42 -1.22
N LEU A 223 13.11 10.64 -2.29
CA LEU A 223 11.80 10.01 -2.47
C LEU A 223 11.73 9.25 -3.81
N ILE A 224 11.45 7.94 -3.73
CA ILE A 224 11.09 7.09 -4.87
C ILE A 224 9.58 6.83 -4.82
N ALA A 225 8.85 7.22 -5.87
CA ALA A 225 7.42 7.00 -5.96
C ALA A 225 7.08 5.79 -6.83
N PHE A 226 6.22 4.91 -6.31
CA PHE A 226 5.53 3.86 -7.05
C PHE A 226 4.05 4.23 -7.17
N THR A 227 3.58 4.41 -8.39
CA THR A 227 2.22 4.91 -8.65
C THR A 227 1.71 4.48 -10.02
N ASP A 228 0.49 4.87 -10.38
CA ASP A 228 -0.17 4.46 -11.63
C ASP A 228 -0.04 5.48 -12.76
N LEU A 229 -0.21 6.77 -12.46
CA LEU A 229 -0.36 7.80 -13.47
C LEU A 229 0.46 9.06 -13.16
N PRO A 230 0.92 9.83 -14.18
CA PRO A 230 1.71 11.06 -14.00
C PRO A 230 1.05 12.14 -13.15
N HIS A 231 -0.27 12.03 -13.00
CA HIS A 231 -1.07 13.00 -12.27
C HIS A 231 -1.19 12.68 -10.77
N SER A 232 -0.55 11.60 -10.31
CA SER A 232 -0.49 11.17 -8.91
C SER A 232 0.10 12.28 -8.03
N PRO A 233 -0.39 12.44 -6.79
CA PRO A 233 0.14 13.44 -5.86
C PRO A 233 1.57 13.15 -5.38
N LEU A 234 2.10 11.94 -5.60
CA LEU A 234 3.49 11.61 -5.27
C LEU A 234 4.49 12.11 -6.31
N VAL A 235 4.11 12.15 -7.59
CA VAL A 235 4.98 12.54 -8.73
C VAL A 235 5.71 13.86 -8.50
N PRO A 236 5.04 14.98 -8.13
CA PRO A 236 5.74 16.25 -7.93
C PRO A 236 6.64 16.30 -6.69
N LEU A 237 6.62 15.28 -5.84
CA LEU A 237 7.46 15.18 -4.64
C LEU A 237 8.68 14.28 -4.87
N ALA A 238 8.65 13.41 -5.88
CA ALA A 238 9.60 12.33 -6.04
C ALA A 238 10.86 12.77 -6.80
N ASP A 239 12.02 12.28 -6.36
CA ASP A 239 13.24 12.34 -7.16
C ASP A 239 13.13 11.39 -8.36
N VAL A 240 12.51 10.21 -8.16
CA VAL A 240 12.28 9.19 -9.21
C VAL A 240 10.87 8.63 -9.09
N THR A 241 10.17 8.48 -10.21
CA THR A 241 8.87 7.81 -10.25
C THR A 241 8.90 6.59 -11.17
N ILE A 242 8.39 5.47 -10.66
CA ILE A 242 8.16 4.24 -11.43
C ILE A 242 6.65 4.00 -11.52
N TYR A 243 6.14 3.87 -12.74
CA TYR A 243 4.72 3.68 -13.00
C TYR A 243 4.38 2.20 -13.17
N SER A 244 3.22 1.78 -12.66
CA SER A 244 2.61 0.49 -13.01
C SER A 244 1.12 0.63 -13.29
N GLN A 245 0.65 -0.10 -14.30
CA GLN A 245 -0.75 -0.12 -14.68
C GLN A 245 -1.54 -0.98 -13.70
N THR A 246 -2.65 -0.44 -13.20
CA THR A 246 -3.45 -1.07 -12.13
C THR A 246 -4.92 -1.18 -12.50
N GLU A 247 -5.26 -1.14 -13.80
CA GLU A 247 -6.66 -1.18 -14.24
C GLU A 247 -7.33 -2.51 -13.86
N ARG A 248 -8.57 -2.47 -13.36
CA ARG A 248 -9.35 -3.67 -13.06
C ARG A 248 -10.85 -3.43 -13.28
N GLN A 249 -11.56 -4.49 -13.64
CA GLN A 249 -13.00 -4.42 -13.93
C GLN A 249 -13.87 -4.56 -12.67
N MET A 250 -13.48 -5.47 -11.76
CA MET A 250 -14.26 -5.88 -10.59
C MET A 250 -13.72 -5.35 -9.26
N SER A 251 -12.72 -4.47 -9.28
CA SER A 251 -12.07 -3.93 -8.08
C SER A 251 -11.49 -2.54 -8.39
N PRO A 252 -11.26 -1.68 -7.39
CA PRO A 252 -10.65 -0.36 -7.62
C PRO A 252 -9.29 -0.41 -8.32
N THR A 253 -8.46 -1.42 -8.01
CA THR A 253 -7.11 -1.57 -8.57
C THR A 253 -6.73 -3.05 -8.72
N SER A 254 -5.81 -3.33 -9.65
CA SER A 254 -5.00 -4.54 -9.71
C SER A 254 -3.62 -4.28 -9.13
N ASP A 255 -3.19 -5.12 -8.20
CA ASP A 255 -1.86 -5.04 -7.59
C ASP A 255 -0.83 -5.92 -8.33
N ALA A 256 -1.24 -6.67 -9.36
CA ALA A 256 -0.39 -7.67 -10.02
C ALA A 256 0.85 -7.04 -10.68
N ALA A 257 0.66 -5.99 -11.50
CA ALA A 257 1.77 -5.33 -12.16
C ALA A 257 2.67 -4.57 -11.16
N ALA A 258 2.07 -3.98 -10.12
CA ALA A 258 2.81 -3.34 -9.04
C ALA A 258 3.71 -4.33 -8.29
N LEU A 259 3.19 -5.51 -7.96
CA LEU A 259 3.94 -6.58 -7.30
C LEU A 259 5.08 -7.09 -8.17
N VAL A 260 4.82 -7.39 -9.45
CA VAL A 260 5.85 -7.83 -10.39
C VAL A 260 6.96 -6.79 -10.53
N LEU A 261 6.58 -5.50 -10.60
CA LEU A 261 7.54 -4.41 -10.67
C LEU A 261 8.39 -4.28 -9.40
N ILE A 262 7.79 -4.45 -8.23
CA ILE A 262 8.52 -4.47 -6.94
C ILE A 262 9.54 -5.60 -6.93
N GLN A 263 9.12 -6.81 -7.33
CA GLN A 263 10.02 -7.97 -7.39
C GLN A 263 11.16 -7.73 -8.38
N ALA A 264 10.86 -7.25 -9.59
CA ALA A 264 11.87 -6.95 -10.60
C ALA A 264 12.87 -5.86 -10.15
N LEU A 265 12.40 -4.82 -9.44
CA LEU A 265 13.31 -3.80 -8.88
C LEU A 265 14.20 -4.42 -7.79
N CYS A 266 13.63 -5.23 -6.90
CA CYS A 266 14.41 -5.93 -5.86
C CYS A 266 15.44 -6.89 -6.47
N ASP A 267 15.11 -7.58 -7.57
CA ASP A 267 16.07 -8.41 -8.32
C ASP A 267 17.22 -7.57 -8.88
N ALA A 268 16.92 -6.39 -9.43
CA ALA A 268 17.94 -5.45 -9.90
C ALA A 268 18.82 -4.92 -8.75
N VAL A 269 18.23 -4.66 -7.58
CA VAL A 269 18.97 -4.31 -6.36
C VAL A 269 19.87 -5.46 -5.92
N ALA A 270 19.36 -6.69 -5.86
CA ALA A 270 20.12 -7.88 -5.50
C ALA A 270 21.29 -8.13 -6.47
N HIS A 271 21.06 -7.91 -7.76
CA HIS A 271 22.08 -8.05 -8.80
C HIS A 271 23.22 -7.03 -8.64
N ARG A 272 22.90 -5.79 -8.26
CA ARG A 272 23.87 -4.69 -8.10
C ARG A 272 24.44 -4.57 -6.68
N ALA A 273 23.82 -5.21 -5.69
CA ALA A 273 24.30 -5.21 -4.31
C ALA A 273 25.63 -5.96 -4.18
N LYS A 274 26.55 -5.40 -3.40
CA LYS A 274 27.82 -6.06 -3.09
C LYS A 274 27.54 -7.30 -2.25
N ARG A 275 28.20 -8.42 -2.57
CA ARG A 275 28.11 -9.68 -1.80
C ARG A 275 26.69 -10.25 -1.69
N SER A 276 25.81 -9.99 -2.65
CA SER A 276 24.40 -10.43 -2.61
C SER A 276 24.23 -11.94 -2.40
N VAL A 277 25.05 -12.76 -3.06
CA VAL A 277 25.05 -14.23 -2.86
C VAL A 277 25.39 -14.59 -1.41
N GLN A 278 26.41 -13.94 -0.84
CA GLN A 278 26.82 -14.21 0.54
C GLN A 278 25.76 -13.74 1.53
N ALA A 279 25.21 -12.54 1.35
CA ALA A 279 24.18 -12.00 2.24
C ALA A 279 22.92 -12.87 2.21
N ALA A 280 22.53 -13.38 1.03
CA ALA A 280 21.41 -14.32 0.90
C ALA A 280 21.72 -15.67 1.59
N SER A 281 22.94 -16.19 1.48
CA SER A 281 23.36 -17.41 2.18
C SER A 281 23.33 -17.23 3.70
N GLU A 282 23.94 -16.16 4.21
CA GLU A 282 23.98 -15.84 5.64
C GLU A 282 22.56 -15.63 6.20
N MET A 283 21.69 -14.94 5.47
CA MET A 283 20.29 -14.77 5.85
C MET A 283 19.55 -16.12 5.86
N THR A 284 19.74 -16.95 4.83
CA THR A 284 19.12 -18.28 4.75
C THR A 284 19.55 -19.14 5.93
N GLU A 285 20.86 -19.25 6.17
CA GLU A 285 21.43 -19.97 7.31
C GLU A 285 20.90 -19.47 8.64
N PHE A 286 20.78 -18.14 8.79
CA PHE A 286 20.24 -17.52 9.99
C PHE A 286 18.78 -17.89 10.22
N VAL A 287 17.93 -17.95 9.18
CA VAL A 287 16.50 -18.28 9.33
C VAL A 287 16.19 -19.78 9.31
N LEU A 288 17.16 -20.65 8.99
CA LEU A 288 16.98 -22.11 8.96
C LEU A 288 16.27 -22.70 10.19
N PRO A 289 16.50 -22.23 11.44
CA PRO A 289 15.79 -22.75 12.62
C PRO A 289 14.28 -22.51 12.62
N TRP A 290 13.79 -21.56 11.83
CA TRP A 290 12.36 -21.23 11.69
C TRP A 290 11.72 -21.89 10.47
N LEU A 291 12.50 -22.57 9.63
CA LEU A 291 11.99 -23.31 8.47
C LEU A 291 11.72 -24.76 8.85
N TYR A 292 10.70 -25.34 8.23
CA TYR A 292 10.39 -26.75 8.43
C TYR A 292 11.56 -27.62 7.96
N GLN A 293 12.18 -28.33 8.89
CA GLN A 293 13.16 -29.37 8.61
C GLN A 293 12.48 -30.73 8.80
N ALA A 294 12.44 -31.55 7.75
CA ALA A 294 11.82 -32.88 7.78
C ALA A 294 12.36 -33.75 8.94
N GLU A 295 13.63 -33.58 9.30
CA GLU A 295 14.28 -34.31 10.40
C GLU A 295 13.78 -33.90 11.79
N GLN A 296 13.50 -32.61 12.02
CA GLN A 296 12.93 -32.12 13.30
C GLN A 296 11.51 -32.63 13.51
N TYR A 297 10.74 -32.79 12.42
CA TYR A 297 9.39 -33.36 12.45
C TYR A 297 9.40 -34.87 12.74
N GLU A 298 10.32 -35.63 12.14
CA GLU A 298 10.46 -37.06 12.42
C GLU A 298 11.04 -37.34 13.81
N GLN A 299 11.98 -36.50 14.31
CA GLN A 299 12.43 -36.55 15.70
C GLN A 299 11.30 -36.20 16.68
N GLY A 300 10.48 -35.18 16.36
CA GLY A 300 9.28 -34.84 17.14
C GLY A 300 8.24 -35.96 17.19
N LYS A 301 8.00 -36.65 16.06
CA LYS A 301 7.14 -37.86 16.02
C LYS A 301 7.75 -39.03 16.79
N SER A 302 9.05 -39.25 16.69
CA SER A 302 9.76 -40.31 17.41
C SER A 302 9.68 -40.09 18.92
N LEU A 303 9.95 -38.87 19.38
CA LEU A 303 9.82 -38.47 20.79
C LEU A 303 8.36 -38.61 21.25
N ALA A 304 7.38 -38.11 20.50
CA ALA A 304 5.96 -38.24 20.84
C ALA A 304 5.49 -39.71 20.91
N ARG A 305 5.96 -40.57 19.98
CA ARG A 305 5.71 -42.02 19.98
C ARG A 305 6.40 -42.72 21.16
N ALA A 306 7.62 -42.31 21.51
CA ALA A 306 8.37 -42.84 22.65
C ALA A 306 7.70 -42.48 23.98
N SER A 307 7.26 -41.23 24.17
CA SER A 307 6.48 -40.81 25.34
C SER A 307 5.11 -41.48 25.41
N GLY A 308 4.41 -41.65 24.28
CA GLY A 308 3.15 -42.40 24.23
C GLY A 308 3.29 -43.89 24.55
N LYS A 309 4.39 -44.54 24.12
CA LYS A 309 4.74 -45.92 24.50
C LYS A 309 5.14 -46.02 25.97
N ALA A 310 5.89 -45.07 26.51
CA ALA A 310 6.29 -45.05 27.92
C ALA A 310 5.07 -44.94 28.85
N ILE A 311 4.11 -44.07 28.51
CA ILE A 311 2.84 -43.92 29.26
C ILE A 311 2.02 -45.23 29.20
N LYS A 312 1.91 -45.86 28.03
CA LYS A 312 1.21 -47.17 27.90
C LYS A 312 1.92 -48.29 28.67
N ASN A 313 3.25 -48.37 28.62
CA ASN A 313 4.00 -49.41 29.33
C ASN A 313 3.94 -49.24 30.86
N ASN A 314 3.92 -48.00 31.37
CA ASN A 314 3.69 -47.76 32.80
C ASN A 314 2.27 -48.13 33.23
N ALA A 315 1.26 -47.87 32.39
CA ALA A 315 -0.12 -48.31 32.67
C ALA A 315 -0.25 -49.85 32.68
N VAL A 316 0.43 -50.55 31.76
CA VAL A 316 0.44 -52.02 31.70
C VAL A 316 1.20 -52.62 32.90
N LYS A 317 2.36 -52.07 33.29
CA LYS A 317 3.10 -52.51 34.49
C LYS A 317 2.31 -52.27 35.78
N SER A 318 1.64 -51.13 35.92
CA SER A 318 0.74 -50.84 37.05
C SER A 318 -0.40 -51.88 37.17
N ASN A 319 -1.00 -52.27 36.04
CA ASN A 319 -2.06 -53.28 36.03
C ASN A 319 -1.54 -54.71 36.27
N ALA A 320 -0.31 -55.03 35.86
CA ALA A 320 0.32 -56.32 36.16
C ALA A 320 0.68 -56.46 37.65
N VAL A 321 1.21 -55.41 38.28
CA VAL A 321 1.48 -55.39 39.73
C VAL A 321 0.20 -55.54 40.54
N LYS A 322 -0.91 -54.89 40.12
CA LYS A 322 -2.22 -55.09 40.76
C LYS A 322 -2.79 -56.51 40.60
N LYS A 323 -2.53 -57.19 39.47
CA LYS A 323 -2.98 -58.58 39.26
C LYS A 323 -2.17 -59.60 40.08
N ILE A 324 -0.87 -59.40 40.26
CA ILE A 324 -0.02 -60.30 41.05
C ILE A 324 -0.34 -60.16 42.56
N ALA A 325 -0.68 -58.95 43.03
CA ALA A 325 -1.16 -58.74 44.39
C ALA A 325 -2.51 -59.41 44.67
N ALA A 326 -3.35 -59.63 43.65
CA ALA A 326 -4.66 -60.26 43.79
C ALA A 326 -4.64 -61.80 43.69
N SER A 327 -3.56 -62.41 43.20
CA SER A 327 -3.44 -63.87 43.06
C SER A 327 -2.59 -64.55 44.14
N GLY A 328 -2.01 -63.78 45.08
CA GLY A 328 -1.13 -64.27 46.14
C GLY A 328 -1.81 -64.61 47.47
N THR A 329 -3.11 -64.37 47.61
CA THR A 329 -3.88 -64.69 48.83
C THR A 329 -4.95 -65.73 48.54
N ASN A 330 -4.53 -66.92 48.11
CA ASN A 330 -5.35 -68.12 48.30
C ASN A 330 -4.47 -69.37 48.30
N LYS A 331 -3.87 -69.67 49.44
CA LYS A 331 -3.57 -71.02 49.91
C LYS A 331 -3.24 -70.99 51.40
N ALA A 332 -4.12 -71.64 52.15
CA ALA A 332 -3.87 -72.22 53.46
C ALA A 332 -2.83 -73.34 53.36
#